data_AF-A0A8B7TP61-F1
#
_entry.id   AF-A0A8B7TP61-F1
#
_cell.length_a   1.000
_cell.length_b   1.000
_cell.length_c   1.000
_cell.angle_alpha   90.00
_cell.angle_beta   90.00
_cell.angle_gamma   90.00
#
_symmetry.space_group_name_H-M   'P 1'
#
loop_
_entity.id
_entity.type
_entity.pdbx_description
1 polymer ?
#
loop_
_entity_poly.entity_id
_entity_poly.type
_entity_poly.pdbx_seq_one_letter_code
_entity_poly.pdbx_strand_id
1 'polypeptide(L)'
;MLLLALPPTLSEPSSSYRWRFRIQETYMKDNKVVTCLTNAGDCHPRGCSRLLALQLQHSFSSTHGTRTINLGYFCFTFHQTEPYCQERAKWVEEYGGCPYWSCRIHYIKFNTGSHSVNSLEASYGGSQVCLYIPDPWDNRWATGVTAKGYQPGYYTHPTNLKIWRLYEQVVP
;
A
#
# COMPACT_ATOMS: atom_id res chain seq x y z
N MET A 1 -40.50 -40.67 -33.40
CA MET A 1 -40.31 -39.42 -32.64
C MET A 1 -39.03 -39.59 -31.83
N LEU A 2 -37.87 -39.24 -32.41
CA LEU A 2 -36.55 -39.34 -31.75
C LEU A 2 -36.27 -38.01 -31.04
N LEU A 3 -36.16 -38.04 -29.71
CA LEU A 3 -35.66 -36.93 -28.90
C LEU A 3 -34.14 -36.88 -29.03
N LEU A 4 -33.63 -35.86 -29.73
CA LEU A 4 -32.19 -35.53 -29.72
C LEU A 4 -31.89 -34.80 -28.40
N ALA A 5 -31.16 -35.47 -27.51
CA ALA A 5 -30.59 -34.84 -26.32
C ALA A 5 -29.41 -33.95 -26.76
N LEU A 6 -29.50 -32.65 -26.42
CA LEU A 6 -28.38 -31.72 -26.54
C LEU A 6 -27.27 -32.14 -25.56
N PRO A 7 -25.98 -32.09 -25.95
CA PRO A 7 -24.89 -32.35 -25.04
C PRO A 7 -24.88 -31.30 -23.91
N PRO A 8 -24.49 -31.68 -22.69
CA PRO A 8 -24.34 -30.72 -21.61
C PRO A 8 -23.26 -29.71 -22.03
N THR A 9 -23.65 -28.44 -22.13
CA THR A 9 -22.70 -27.33 -22.16
C THR A 9 -21.86 -27.42 -20.89
N LEU A 10 -20.62 -27.91 -21.01
CA LEU A 10 -19.59 -27.67 -20.02
C LEU A 10 -19.45 -26.15 -19.93
N SER A 11 -19.99 -25.56 -18.87
CA SER A 11 -19.61 -24.22 -18.46
C SER A 11 -18.12 -24.26 -18.17
N GLU A 12 -17.29 -23.73 -19.08
CA GLU A 12 -15.90 -23.41 -18.75
C GLU A 12 -15.90 -22.63 -17.45
N PRO A 13 -14.98 -22.91 -16.51
CA PRO A 13 -14.81 -22.04 -15.36
C PRO A 13 -14.49 -20.66 -15.91
N SER A 14 -15.44 -19.73 -15.78
CA SER A 14 -15.26 -18.36 -16.24
C SER A 14 -14.04 -17.83 -15.50
N SER A 15 -12.90 -17.76 -16.20
CA SER A 15 -11.68 -17.22 -15.63
C SER A 15 -11.93 -15.75 -15.36
N SER A 16 -12.27 -15.44 -14.12
CA SER A 16 -12.41 -14.06 -13.68
C SER A 16 -10.99 -13.53 -13.50
N TYR A 17 -10.65 -12.43 -14.15
CA TYR A 17 -9.37 -11.78 -13.91
C TYR A 17 -9.56 -10.63 -12.93
N ARG A 18 -8.48 -10.15 -12.32
CA ARG A 18 -8.49 -8.90 -11.58
C ARG A 18 -7.13 -8.25 -11.59
N TRP A 19 -7.15 -6.95 -11.41
CA TRP A 19 -5.96 -6.22 -11.02
C TRP A 19 -5.84 -6.26 -9.51
N ARG A 20 -4.68 -6.66 -9.00
CA ARG A 20 -4.44 -6.81 -7.58
C ARG A 20 -3.26 -5.96 -7.17
N PHE A 21 -3.46 -5.21 -6.10
CA PHE A 21 -2.41 -4.51 -5.38
C PHE A 21 -1.93 -5.39 -4.24
N ARG A 22 -0.61 -5.57 -4.19
CA ARG A 22 0.06 -6.25 -3.09
C ARG A 22 0.95 -5.28 -2.32
N ILE A 23 1.02 -5.49 -1.02
CA ILE A 23 2.01 -4.84 -0.16
C ILE A 23 2.87 -5.93 0.46
N GLN A 24 4.18 -5.76 0.36
CA GLN A 24 5.13 -6.45 1.21
C GLN A 24 5.63 -5.50 2.29
N GLU A 25 5.46 -5.89 3.54
CA GLU A 25 5.89 -5.14 4.73
C GLU A 25 7.00 -5.92 5.41
N THR A 26 8.19 -5.32 5.57
CA THR A 26 9.32 -5.94 6.28
C THR A 26 9.77 -5.05 7.43
N TYR A 27 9.63 -5.55 8.66
CA TYR A 27 9.91 -4.82 9.90
C TYR A 27 10.51 -5.70 10.99
N MET A 28 11.12 -5.08 12.00
CA MET A 28 11.64 -5.79 13.17
C MET A 28 10.54 -5.96 14.22
N LYS A 29 10.37 -7.19 14.71
CA LYS A 29 9.51 -7.51 15.85
C LYS A 29 10.26 -8.47 16.78
N ASP A 30 10.43 -8.09 18.03
CA ASP A 30 11.13 -8.90 19.04
C ASP A 30 12.52 -9.39 18.56
N ASN A 31 13.32 -8.48 17.99
CA ASN A 31 14.63 -8.72 17.38
C ASN A 31 14.64 -9.70 16.20
N LYS A 32 13.49 -10.00 15.60
CA LYS A 32 13.38 -10.82 14.38
C LYS A 32 12.86 -9.99 13.23
N VAL A 33 13.42 -10.23 12.04
CA VAL A 33 12.88 -9.68 10.80
C VAL A 33 11.59 -10.43 10.47
N VAL A 34 10.48 -9.70 10.41
CA VAL A 34 9.19 -10.19 9.97
C VAL A 34 8.91 -9.63 8.59
N THR A 35 8.49 -10.49 7.66
CA THR A 35 8.00 -10.07 6.34
C THR A 35 6.58 -10.57 6.14
N CYS A 36 5.66 -9.67 5.84
CA CYS A 36 4.26 -9.96 5.57
C CYS A 36 3.95 -9.57 4.13
N LEU A 37 3.29 -10.45 3.39
CA LEU A 37 2.76 -10.16 2.06
C LEU A 37 1.23 -10.14 2.13
N THR A 38 0.63 -9.04 1.69
CA THR A 38 -0.82 -8.88 1.69
C THR A 38 -1.37 -8.57 0.32
N ASN A 39 -2.56 -9.12 0.07
CA ASN A 39 -3.43 -8.67 -1.00
C ASN A 39 -4.19 -7.45 -0.44
N ALA A 40 -3.67 -6.26 -0.71
CA ALA A 40 -4.08 -5.05 -0.03
C ALA A 40 -5.28 -4.36 -0.69
N GLY A 41 -5.56 -4.69 -1.96
CA GLY A 41 -6.73 -4.18 -2.67
C GLY A 41 -6.89 -4.81 -4.06
N ASP A 42 -8.13 -4.92 -4.52
CA ASP A 42 -8.48 -5.45 -5.83
C ASP A 42 -9.19 -4.36 -6.66
N CYS A 43 -8.92 -4.36 -7.96
CA CYS A 43 -9.61 -3.58 -8.98
C CYS A 43 -10.23 -4.53 -10.01
N HIS A 44 -11.39 -4.14 -10.55
CA HIS A 44 -12.03 -4.83 -11.66
C HIS A 44 -11.05 -4.97 -12.87
N PRO A 45 -11.17 -5.98 -13.75
CA PRO A 45 -10.35 -6.10 -14.97
C PRO A 45 -10.24 -4.83 -15.82
N ARG A 46 -11.36 -4.11 -15.94
CA ARG A 46 -11.45 -2.81 -16.65
C ARG A 46 -10.81 -1.64 -15.89
N GLY A 47 -10.46 -1.89 -14.65
CA GLY A 47 -9.66 -1.04 -13.79
C GLY A 47 -10.40 -0.43 -12.60
N CYS A 48 -9.66 0.32 -11.77
CA CYS A 48 -10.23 1.18 -10.74
C CYS A 48 -10.48 2.58 -11.33
N SER A 49 -11.69 3.09 -11.19
CA SER A 49 -12.07 4.46 -11.61
C SER A 49 -11.97 5.49 -10.48
N ARG A 50 -11.53 5.08 -9.29
CA ARG A 50 -11.49 5.88 -8.06
C ARG A 50 -10.24 5.56 -7.23
N LEU A 51 -10.01 6.43 -6.24
CA LEU A 51 -9.08 6.24 -5.13
C LEU A 51 -9.16 4.81 -4.58
N LEU A 52 -8.03 4.10 -4.51
CA LEU A 52 -7.97 2.77 -3.93
C LEU A 52 -7.36 2.84 -2.53
N ALA A 53 -8.05 2.25 -1.55
CA ALA A 53 -7.55 2.13 -0.18
C ALA A 53 -6.84 0.79 -0.02
N LEU A 54 -5.58 0.82 0.39
CA LEU A 54 -4.74 -0.34 0.65
C LEU A 54 -4.49 -0.49 2.14
N GLN A 55 -4.86 -1.64 2.71
CA GLN A 55 -4.72 -1.89 4.15
C GLN A 55 -3.32 -2.39 4.49
N LEU A 56 -2.69 -1.77 5.50
CA LEU A 56 -1.41 -2.20 6.07
C LEU A 56 -1.66 -3.12 7.28
N GLN A 57 -0.85 -4.17 7.40
CA GLN A 57 -0.88 -5.09 8.54
C GLN A 57 -0.04 -4.60 9.70
N HIS A 58 1.11 -3.97 9.42
CA HIS A 58 1.95 -3.45 10.47
C HIS A 58 1.25 -2.27 11.16
N SER A 59 1.20 -2.29 12.50
CA SER A 59 0.67 -1.17 13.26
C SER A 59 1.65 0.00 13.26
N PHE A 60 1.23 1.12 12.70
CA PHE A 60 1.91 2.41 12.82
C PHE A 60 1.30 3.32 13.89
N SER A 61 0.48 2.73 14.77
CA SER A 61 -0.15 3.42 15.90
C SER A 61 0.58 3.05 17.19
N SER A 62 0.71 4.04 18.09
CA SER A 62 1.18 3.85 19.45
C SER A 62 0.10 4.35 20.42
N THR A 63 -0.26 3.53 21.40
CA THR A 63 -1.22 3.90 22.44
C THR A 63 -0.48 4.63 23.55
N HIS A 64 -0.79 5.92 23.76
CA HIS A 64 -0.30 6.68 24.91
C HIS A 64 -1.50 7.20 25.72
N GLY A 65 -1.94 6.44 26.73
CA GLY A 65 -3.14 6.76 27.49
C GLY A 65 -4.40 6.81 26.62
N THR A 66 -5.26 7.82 26.81
CA THR A 66 -6.52 8.03 26.06
C THR A 66 -6.37 8.90 24.81
N ARG A 67 -5.14 9.33 24.47
CA ARG A 67 -4.88 10.22 23.33
C ARG A 67 -3.79 9.65 22.42
N THR A 68 -4.19 9.15 21.26
CA THR A 68 -3.28 8.68 20.20
C THR A 68 -2.73 9.86 19.40
N ILE A 69 -1.78 10.65 19.92
CA ILE A 69 -1.48 11.97 19.32
C ILE A 69 -0.50 11.91 18.14
N ASN A 70 0.33 10.87 18.02
CA ASN A 70 1.27 10.76 16.92
C ASN A 70 1.01 9.47 16.18
N LEU A 71 0.31 9.56 15.06
CA LEU A 71 0.31 8.48 14.08
C LEU A 71 1.65 8.57 13.32
N GLY A 72 2.17 7.44 12.87
CA GLY A 72 3.41 7.37 12.12
C GLY A 72 3.43 8.20 10.83
N TYR A 73 4.44 8.00 9.99
CA TYR A 73 4.52 8.64 8.68
C TYR A 73 5.16 7.73 7.65
N PHE A 74 4.93 8.04 6.38
CA PHE A 74 5.51 7.33 5.25
C PHE A 74 6.39 8.23 4.41
N CYS A 75 7.42 7.62 3.85
CA CYS A 75 8.35 8.23 2.93
C CYS A 75 8.42 7.40 1.67
N PHE A 76 7.99 8.02 0.57
CA PHE A 76 7.97 7.43 -0.76
C PHE A 76 9.07 8.05 -1.59
N THR A 77 10.04 7.24 -2.02
CA THR A 77 11.21 7.71 -2.78
C THR A 77 10.80 8.48 -4.02
N PHE A 78 9.77 8.02 -4.75
CA PHE A 78 9.30 8.65 -5.99
C PHE A 78 8.65 10.02 -5.80
N HIS A 79 8.26 10.39 -4.58
CA HIS A 79 7.73 11.73 -4.29
C HIS A 79 8.82 12.72 -3.87
N GLN A 80 10.05 12.26 -3.70
CA GLN A 80 11.16 13.13 -3.33
C GLN A 80 11.65 13.90 -4.56
N THR A 81 11.70 15.22 -4.41
CA THR A 81 12.07 16.16 -5.49
C THR A 81 13.42 16.81 -5.24
N GLU A 82 13.81 16.91 -3.98
CA GLU A 82 15.07 17.51 -3.58
C GLU A 82 16.23 16.50 -3.67
N PRO A 83 17.41 16.89 -4.20
CA PRO A 83 18.54 15.97 -4.37
C PRO A 83 18.98 15.27 -3.07
N TYR A 84 18.87 15.95 -1.92
CA TYR A 84 19.21 15.39 -0.62
C TYR A 84 18.19 14.37 -0.07
N CYS A 85 17.05 14.21 -0.75
CA CYS A 85 15.98 13.24 -0.45
C CYS A 85 15.86 12.13 -1.52
N GLN A 86 16.53 12.24 -2.67
CA GLN A 86 16.40 11.34 -3.83
C GLN A 86 17.42 10.20 -3.86
N GLU A 87 17.27 9.22 -4.75
CA GLU A 87 18.02 7.95 -4.84
C GLU A 87 19.56 8.05 -4.76
N ARG A 88 20.14 9.20 -5.12
CA ARG A 88 21.59 9.45 -4.98
C ARG A 88 22.00 9.89 -3.58
N ALA A 89 21.06 10.31 -2.76
CA ALA A 89 21.28 10.53 -1.35
C ALA A 89 21.62 9.18 -0.72
N LYS A 90 22.73 9.16 0.01
CA LYS A 90 23.17 8.06 0.88
C LYS A 90 22.04 7.47 1.75
N TRP A 91 20.99 8.25 1.95
CA TRP A 91 19.90 8.04 2.86
C TRP A 91 18.62 7.46 2.23
N VAL A 92 18.58 7.12 0.94
CA VAL A 92 17.34 6.56 0.35
C VAL A 92 17.07 5.14 0.82
N GLU A 93 18.09 4.30 0.79
CA GLU A 93 17.95 2.91 1.25
C GLU A 93 17.64 2.86 2.75
N GLU A 94 18.20 3.77 3.53
CA GLU A 94 18.00 3.82 4.98
C GLU A 94 16.67 4.51 5.35
N TYR A 95 16.39 5.68 4.76
CA TYR A 95 15.30 6.58 5.17
C TYR A 95 14.12 6.68 4.20
N GLY A 96 14.12 5.92 3.09
CA GLY A 96 13.04 5.98 2.08
C GLY A 96 12.96 7.34 1.38
N GLY A 97 14.07 8.07 1.42
CA GLY A 97 14.16 9.42 0.89
C GLY A 97 13.69 10.54 1.82
N CYS A 98 13.50 10.29 3.13
CA CYS A 98 13.25 11.37 4.10
C CYS A 98 14.27 11.42 5.25
N PRO A 99 15.56 11.70 5.00
CA PRO A 99 16.51 11.93 6.08
C PRO A 99 16.20 13.19 6.91
N TYR A 100 15.46 14.15 6.36
CA TYR A 100 15.18 15.44 6.99
C TYR A 100 13.69 15.79 6.93
N TRP A 101 13.26 16.64 7.87
CA TRP A 101 11.89 17.15 7.93
C TRP A 101 11.48 17.99 6.71
N SER A 102 12.46 18.49 5.95
CA SER A 102 12.25 19.23 4.69
C SER A 102 11.97 18.31 3.49
N CYS A 103 12.10 16.98 3.64
CA CYS A 103 11.69 16.03 2.60
C CYS A 103 10.16 15.87 2.56
N ARG A 104 9.62 15.27 1.49
CA ARG A 104 8.17 15.04 1.37
C ARG A 104 7.75 13.88 2.27
N ILE A 105 7.13 14.22 3.40
CA ILE A 105 6.64 13.27 4.40
C ILE A 105 5.12 13.13 4.30
N HIS A 106 4.63 11.89 4.22
CA HIS A 106 3.20 11.58 4.25
C HIS A 106 2.80 11.17 5.67
N TYR A 107 2.43 12.14 6.49
CA TYR A 107 1.93 11.88 7.84
C TYR A 107 0.62 11.09 7.81
N ILE A 108 0.52 10.10 8.69
CA ILE A 108 -0.72 9.36 8.90
C ILE A 108 -1.68 10.29 9.65
N LYS A 109 -2.86 10.51 9.08
CA LYS A 109 -3.90 11.35 9.67
C LYS A 109 -4.97 10.48 10.32
N PHE A 110 -5.74 11.04 11.25
CA PHE A 110 -7.00 10.40 11.61
C PHE A 110 -7.93 10.38 10.41
N ASN A 111 -8.63 9.27 10.21
CA ASN A 111 -9.61 9.19 9.13
C ASN A 111 -10.75 10.19 9.40
N THR A 112 -10.89 11.18 8.52
CA THR A 112 -11.95 12.21 8.57
C THR A 112 -13.07 11.93 7.56
N GLY A 113 -13.03 10.79 6.87
CA GLY A 113 -14.00 10.39 5.84
C GLY A 113 -13.81 11.07 4.49
N SER A 114 -12.97 12.11 4.39
CA SER A 114 -12.61 12.77 3.14
C SER A 114 -11.15 12.52 2.81
N HIS A 115 -10.90 12.07 1.58
CA HIS A 115 -9.56 11.87 1.03
C HIS A 115 -9.44 12.55 -0.32
N SER A 116 -8.29 13.19 -0.54
CA SER A 116 -7.98 13.78 -1.82
C SER A 116 -7.86 12.70 -2.89
N VAL A 117 -8.57 12.89 -4.00
CA VAL A 117 -8.44 12.03 -5.18
C VAL A 117 -7.17 12.30 -5.98
N ASN A 118 -6.42 13.35 -5.63
CA ASN A 118 -5.24 13.81 -6.38
C ASN A 118 -3.93 13.61 -5.61
N SER A 119 -3.97 13.21 -4.34
CA SER A 119 -2.76 13.06 -3.53
C SER A 119 -2.75 11.75 -2.76
N LEU A 120 -1.56 11.18 -2.65
CA LEU A 120 -1.28 10.03 -1.80
C LEU A 120 -1.45 10.41 -0.33
N GLU A 121 -2.39 9.73 0.34
CA GLU A 121 -2.70 9.97 1.74
C GLU A 121 -2.63 8.68 2.55
N ALA A 122 -2.31 8.81 3.83
CA ALA A 122 -2.43 7.72 4.78
C ALA A 122 -3.35 8.12 5.92
N SER A 123 -4.26 7.24 6.30
CA SER A 123 -5.16 7.48 7.42
C SER A 123 -5.33 6.28 8.33
N TYR A 124 -5.56 6.57 9.62
CA TYR A 124 -5.84 5.57 10.64
C TYR A 124 -7.35 5.52 10.89
N GLY A 125 -7.93 4.32 10.71
CA GLY A 125 -9.35 4.05 10.86
C GLY A 125 -9.74 3.38 12.19
N GLY A 126 -8.93 3.50 13.24
CA GLY A 126 -9.23 2.94 14.57
C GLY A 126 -8.74 1.50 14.81
N SER A 127 -8.47 0.73 13.76
CA SER A 127 -7.87 -0.61 13.87
C SER A 127 -6.62 -0.75 13.01
N GLN A 128 -6.58 -0.11 11.84
CA GLN A 128 -5.51 -0.23 10.85
C GLN A 128 -5.25 1.09 10.15
N VAL A 129 -4.09 1.15 9.51
CA VAL A 129 -3.71 2.26 8.62
C VAL A 129 -4.02 1.87 7.18
N CYS A 130 -4.68 2.76 6.46
CA CYS A 130 -4.94 2.65 5.03
C CYS A 130 -4.10 3.65 4.25
N LEU A 131 -3.49 3.20 3.17
CA LEU A 131 -2.86 4.06 2.16
C LEU A 131 -3.85 4.27 1.00
N TYR A 132 -4.11 5.53 0.66
CA TYR A 132 -5.06 5.90 -0.38
C TYR A 132 -4.30 6.35 -1.62
N ILE A 133 -4.38 5.56 -2.70
CA ILE A 133 -3.66 5.81 -3.95
C ILE A 133 -4.56 6.53 -4.97
N PRO A 134 -4.21 7.75 -5.43
CA PRO A 134 -5.06 8.59 -6.29
C PRO A 134 -5.17 8.08 -7.73
N ASP A 135 -4.07 7.60 -8.30
CA ASP A 135 -4.02 7.03 -9.65
C ASP A 135 -3.50 5.59 -9.58
N PRO A 136 -4.40 4.59 -9.44
CA PRO A 136 -4.02 3.18 -9.48
C PRO A 136 -3.48 2.73 -10.84
N TRP A 137 -3.66 3.52 -11.92
CA TRP A 137 -3.22 3.16 -13.27
C TRP A 137 -1.79 3.56 -13.59
N ASP A 138 -1.23 4.52 -12.86
CA ASP A 138 0.16 4.94 -13.01
C ASP A 138 1.12 3.74 -13.10
N ASN A 139 2.00 3.76 -14.10
CA ASN A 139 2.90 2.66 -14.39
C ASN A 139 3.87 2.34 -13.25
N ARG A 140 4.09 3.28 -12.30
CA ARG A 140 4.92 3.04 -11.11
C ARG A 140 4.42 1.86 -10.28
N TRP A 141 3.11 1.60 -10.29
CA TRP A 141 2.57 0.45 -9.55
C TRP A 141 2.89 -0.86 -10.25
N ALA A 142 2.98 -0.88 -11.59
CA ALA A 142 3.37 -2.07 -12.33
C ALA A 142 4.85 -2.42 -12.13
N THR A 143 5.72 -1.40 -12.05
CA THR A 143 7.15 -1.60 -11.72
C THR A 143 7.37 -1.88 -10.23
N GLY A 144 6.41 -1.46 -9.41
CA GLY A 144 6.49 -1.47 -7.95
C GLY A 144 7.14 -0.21 -7.42
N VAL A 145 6.64 0.24 -6.27
CA VAL A 145 7.18 1.38 -5.52
C VAL A 145 7.73 0.90 -4.18
N THR A 146 8.80 1.54 -3.75
CA THR A 146 9.37 1.35 -2.42
C THR A 146 9.05 2.55 -1.53
N ALA A 147 8.83 2.25 -0.26
CA ALA A 147 8.61 3.25 0.77
C ALA A 147 9.13 2.78 2.12
N LYS A 148 9.25 3.73 3.06
CA LYS A 148 9.52 3.47 4.46
C LYS A 148 8.38 3.99 5.31
N GLY A 149 7.90 3.18 6.24
CA GLY A 149 6.92 3.58 7.26
C GLY A 149 7.59 3.69 8.62
N TYR A 150 7.30 4.76 9.33
CA TYR A 150 7.88 5.06 10.63
C TYR A 150 6.79 5.08 11.70
N GLN A 151 7.08 4.45 12.83
CA GLN A 151 6.28 4.63 14.03
C GLN A 151 6.56 6.01 14.67
N PRO A 152 5.61 6.57 15.43
CA PRO A 152 5.80 7.83 16.14
C PRO A 152 6.93 7.76 17.16
N GLY A 153 7.68 8.85 17.36
CA GLY A 153 8.66 8.97 18.45
C GLY A 153 10.11 8.64 18.08
N TYR A 154 10.55 8.97 16.86
CA TYR A 154 11.96 8.83 16.40
C TYR A 154 12.46 7.38 16.32
N TYR A 155 11.59 6.42 15.95
CA TYR A 155 12.04 5.07 15.66
C TYR A 155 13.07 5.06 14.52
N THR A 156 14.26 4.55 14.83
CA THR A 156 15.39 4.41 13.90
C THR A 156 15.24 3.22 12.94
N HIS A 157 14.23 2.37 13.15
CA HIS A 157 14.01 1.16 12.37
C HIS A 157 12.69 1.25 11.60
N PRO A 158 12.70 1.77 10.35
CA PRO A 158 11.49 1.84 9.55
C PRO A 158 11.00 0.47 9.11
N THR A 159 9.70 0.36 8.92
CA THR A 159 9.07 -0.69 8.13
C THR A 159 9.36 -0.45 6.66
N ASN A 160 9.97 -1.43 6.00
CA ASN A 160 10.15 -1.41 4.55
C ASN A 160 8.83 -1.79 3.89
N LEU A 161 8.41 -0.99 2.92
CA LEU A 161 7.22 -1.24 2.12
C LEU A 161 7.62 -1.42 0.66
N LYS A 162 7.09 -2.46 0.03
CA LYS A 162 7.05 -2.60 -1.43
C LYS A 162 5.60 -2.74 -1.84
N ILE A 163 5.13 -1.88 -2.75
CA ILE A 163 3.74 -1.85 -3.20
C ILE A 163 3.73 -2.00 -4.71
N TRP A 164 2.94 -2.94 -5.24
CA TRP A 164 2.86 -3.15 -6.69
C TRP A 164 1.49 -3.66 -7.12
N ARG A 165 1.19 -3.44 -8.40
CA ARG A 165 -0.01 -3.88 -9.10
C ARG A 165 0.36 -5.01 -10.06
N LEU A 166 -0.47 -6.04 -10.11
CA LEU A 166 -0.35 -7.13 -11.07
C LEU A 166 -1.73 -7.54 -11.60
N TYR A 167 -1.76 -8.12 -12.80
CA TYR A 167 -2.97 -8.70 -13.38
C TYR A 167 -2.93 -10.21 -13.16
N GLU A 168 -3.90 -10.75 -12.44
CA GLU A 168 -3.95 -12.18 -12.11
C GLU A 168 -5.30 -12.79 -12.47
N GLN A 169 -5.24 -14.07 -12.82
CA GLN A 169 -6.41 -14.92 -12.93
C GLN A 169 -6.89 -15.29 -11.52
N VAL A 170 -8.17 -15.07 -11.26
CA VAL A 170 -8.87 -15.55 -10.07
C VAL A 170 -9.21 -17.01 -10.34
N VAL A 171 -8.49 -17.91 -9.66
CA VAL A 171 -8.82 -19.33 -9.64
C VAL A 171 -9.98 -19.52 -8.65
N PRO A 172 -11.11 -20.11 -9.05
CA PRO A 172 -12.23 -20.43 -8.17
C PRO A 172 -11.85 -21.35 -7.00
#